data_AF-A0A2V9HCG1-F1
#
_entry.id   AF-A0A2V9HCG1-F1
#
_cell.length_a   1.000
_cell.length_b   1.000
_cell.length_c   1.000
_cell.angle_alpha   90.00
_cell.angle_beta   90.00
_cell.angle_gamma   90.00
#
_symmetry.space_group_name_H-M   'P 1'
#
loop_
_entity.id
_entity.type
_entity.pdbx_description
1 polymer ?
#
loop_
_entity_poly.entity_id
_entity_poly.type
_entity_poly.pdbx_seq_one_letter_code
_entity_poly.pdbx_strand_id
1 'polypeptide(L)'
;MAAATSHLELSLLPERFAISRLAADSPIPAWGTQGPFFSVTRTGDELSIVTELSRVPVGVQSQPGWRVLKVHPARRSKNKFVCCFDF
;
A
#
# COMPACT_ATOMS: atom_id res chain seq x y z
N MET A 1 -33.51 8.58 -2.29
CA MET A 1 -32.37 8.91 -1.39
C MET A 1 -31.30 9.57 -2.23
N ALA A 2 -31.04 10.86 -2.05
CA ALA A 2 -29.93 11.54 -2.74
C ALA A 2 -28.61 11.12 -2.09
N ALA A 3 -27.64 10.66 -2.88
CA ALA A 3 -26.31 10.36 -2.39
C ALA A 3 -25.65 11.67 -1.92
N ALA A 4 -25.10 11.68 -0.71
CA ALA A 4 -24.33 12.82 -0.20
C ALA A 4 -22.95 12.84 -0.87
N THR A 5 -22.65 13.91 -1.62
CA THR A 5 -21.34 14.11 -2.23
C THR A 5 -20.35 14.61 -1.18
N SER A 6 -19.42 13.75 -0.77
CA SER A 6 -18.32 14.14 0.13
C SER A 6 -17.11 14.58 -0.68
N HIS A 7 -16.67 15.83 -0.51
CA HIS A 7 -15.43 16.32 -1.13
C HIS A 7 -14.23 15.78 -0.36
N LEU A 8 -13.41 14.96 -1.01
CA LEU A 8 -12.19 14.39 -0.45
C LEU A 8 -10.99 15.09 -1.07
N GLU A 9 -10.07 15.56 -0.23
CA GLU A 9 -8.77 16.03 -0.67
C GLU A 9 -7.81 14.83 -0.73
N LEU A 10 -7.11 14.68 -1.85
CA LEU A 10 -6.18 13.59 -2.11
C LEU A 10 -4.81 14.16 -2.41
N SER A 11 -3.76 13.63 -1.78
CA SER A 11 -2.38 13.87 -2.20
C SER A 11 -1.73 12.61 -2.72
N LEU A 12 -0.88 12.78 -3.72
CA LEU A 12 -0.14 11.71 -4.37
C LEU A 12 1.25 11.61 -3.74
N LEU A 13 1.65 10.42 -3.29
CA LEU A 13 3.02 10.22 -2.83
C LEU A 13 3.99 10.29 -4.03
N PRO A 14 5.17 10.93 -3.87
CA PRO A 14 6.13 11.09 -4.95
C PRO A 14 6.80 9.77 -5.34
N GLU A 15 6.96 8.85 -4.39
CA GLU A 15 7.58 7.54 -4.63
C GLU A 15 6.69 6.64 -5.50
N ARG A 16 7.35 5.69 -6.17
CA ARG A 16 6.70 4.57 -6.86
C ARG A 16 6.71 3.37 -5.95
N PHE A 17 5.62 2.62 -5.97
CA PHE A 17 5.42 1.47 -5.12
C PHE A 17 5.35 0.18 -5.94
N ALA A 18 5.58 -0.93 -5.26
CA ALA A 18 5.39 -2.26 -5.78
C ALA A 18 4.60 -3.09 -4.76
N ILE A 19 3.80 -4.01 -5.27
CA ILE A 19 3.12 -5.03 -4.48
C ILE A 19 3.91 -6.33 -4.63
N SER A 20 4.56 -6.77 -3.55
CA SER A 20 5.35 -8.00 -3.49
C SER A 20 4.53 -9.12 -2.87
N ARG A 21 4.51 -10.29 -3.52
CA ARG A 21 3.88 -11.51 -2.99
C ARG A 21 4.95 -12.47 -2.49
N LEU A 22 4.78 -12.92 -1.25
CA LEU A 22 5.62 -13.92 -0.59
C LEU A 22 4.73 -15.08 -0.09
N ALA A 23 5.36 -16.20 0.27
CA ALA A 23 4.67 -17.35 0.86
C ALA A 23 3.99 -16.97 2.20
N ALA A 24 2.87 -17.63 2.51
CA ALA A 24 2.05 -17.38 3.71
C ALA A 24 2.82 -17.50 5.03
N ASP A 25 3.85 -18.35 5.07
CA ASP A 25 4.71 -18.65 6.21
C ASP A 25 6.02 -17.84 6.19
N SER A 26 6.27 -17.07 5.13
CA SER A 26 7.49 -16.28 4.99
C SER A 26 7.59 -15.24 6.11
N PRO A 27 8.77 -15.05 6.73
CA PRO A 27 8.96 -13.97 7.70
C PRO A 27 8.73 -12.62 7.03
N ILE A 28 8.31 -11.62 7.81
CA ILE A 28 8.19 -10.25 7.28
C ILE A 28 9.62 -9.73 7.00
N PRO A 29 9.96 -9.46 5.73
CA PRO A 29 11.30 -9.05 5.38
C PRO A 29 11.57 -7.60 5.80
N ALA A 30 12.81 -7.33 6.24
CA ALA A 30 13.21 -6.00 6.69
C ALA A 30 13.14 -4.94 5.57
N TRP A 31 13.36 -5.31 4.30
CA TRP A 31 13.26 -4.37 3.18
C TRP A 31 11.83 -3.86 2.94
N GLY A 32 10.82 -4.66 3.31
CA GLY A 32 9.41 -4.38 3.07
C GLY A 32 8.78 -3.42 4.08
N THR A 33 9.44 -3.19 5.21
CA THR A 33 8.94 -2.38 6.34
C THR A 33 9.74 -1.10 6.56
N GLN A 34 10.53 -0.71 5.57
CA GLN A 34 11.29 0.54 5.58
C GLN A 34 10.59 1.63 4.75
N GLY A 35 10.83 2.88 5.13
CA GLY A 35 10.30 4.05 4.43
C GLY A 35 9.11 4.70 5.14
N PRO A 36 8.60 5.81 4.59
CA PRO A 36 7.53 6.61 5.18
C PRO A 36 6.15 5.95 5.03
N PHE A 37 6.01 5.01 4.10
CA PHE A 37 4.77 4.26 3.87
C PHE A 37 5.08 2.83 3.44
N PHE A 38 4.43 1.88 4.10
CA PHE A 38 4.37 0.49 3.70
C PHE A 38 3.07 -0.14 4.21
N SER A 39 2.67 -1.25 3.60
CA SER A 39 1.58 -2.09 4.10
C SER A 39 2.03 -3.53 4.11
N VAL A 40 1.71 -4.26 5.17
CA VAL A 40 1.96 -5.71 5.28
C VAL A 40 0.63 -6.38 5.59
N THR A 41 0.24 -7.32 4.74
CA THR A 41 -1.00 -8.09 4.90
C THR A 41 -0.67 -9.57 4.79
N ARG A 42 -1.00 -10.34 5.82
CA ARG A 42 -0.83 -11.80 5.82
C ARG A 42 -2.18 -12.48 5.82
N THR A 43 -2.34 -13.47 4.95
CA THR A 43 -3.49 -14.37 4.92
C THR A 43 -3.01 -15.81 5.12
N GLY A 44 -3.93 -16.79 5.07
CA GLY A 44 -3.55 -18.20 5.07
C GLY A 44 -2.80 -18.64 3.81
N ASP A 45 -2.93 -17.89 2.72
CA ASP A 45 -2.40 -18.25 1.41
C ASP A 45 -1.11 -17.50 1.05
N GLU A 46 -0.93 -16.28 1.58
CA GLU A 46 0.20 -15.43 1.21
C GLU A 46 0.57 -14.35 2.24
N LEU A 47 1.76 -13.78 2.03
CA LEU A 47 2.18 -12.52 2.63
C LEU A 47 2.34 -11.49 1.50
N SER A 48 1.50 -10.46 1.53
CA SER A 48 1.50 -9.34 0.58
C SER A 48 2.09 -8.09 1.21
N ILE A 49 3.03 -7.45 0.52
CA ILE A 49 3.76 -6.27 0.99
C ILE A 49 3.69 -5.16 -0.05
N VAL A 50 3.26 -3.97 0.37
CA VAL A 50 3.39 -2.74 -0.42
C VAL A 50 4.53 -1.92 0.15
N THR A 51 5.53 -1.64 -0.67
CA THR A 51 6.66 -0.80 -0.30
C THR A 51 7.19 -0.05 -1.52
N GLU A 52 8.12 0.88 -1.29
CA GLU A 52 8.79 1.60 -2.37
C GLU A 52 9.46 0.63 -3.35
N LEU A 53 9.26 0.84 -4.65
CA LEU A 53 9.80 -0.02 -5.71
C LEU A 53 11.34 -0.13 -5.62
N SER A 54 12.02 0.94 -5.22
CA SER A 54 13.48 0.97 -5.04
C SER A 54 14.00 0.05 -3.94
N ARG A 55 13.13 -0.41 -3.03
CA ARG A 55 13.49 -1.30 -1.90
C ARG A 55 13.31 -2.77 -2.21
N VAL A 56 12.57 -3.10 -3.26
CA VAL A 56 12.30 -4.48 -3.63
C VAL A 56 13.58 -5.11 -4.17
N PRO A 57 14.11 -6.19 -3.54
CA PRO A 57 15.29 -6.87 -4.04
C PRO A 57 15.05 -7.51 -5.40
N VAL A 58 16.11 -7.61 -6.20
CA VAL A 58 16.07 -8.33 -7.48
C VAL A 58 15.67 -9.78 -7.24
N GLY A 59 14.73 -10.28 -8.06
CA GLY A 59 14.24 -11.66 -7.99
C GLY A 59 13.02 -11.88 -7.09
N VAL A 60 12.57 -10.86 -6.34
CA VAL A 60 11.30 -10.93 -5.62
C VAL A 60 10.13 -10.78 -6.62
N GLN A 61 9.16 -11.67 -6.54
CA GLN A 61 7.93 -11.59 -7.33
C GLN A 61 7.14 -10.35 -6.92
N SER A 62 7.05 -9.37 -7.80
CA SER A 62 6.44 -8.06 -7.51
C SER A 62 5.76 -7.46 -8.73
N GLN A 63 4.65 -6.79 -8.48
CA GLN A 63 3.96 -5.95 -9.45
C GLN A 63 4.43 -4.50 -9.25
N PRO A 64 5.26 -3.93 -10.15
CA PRO A 64 5.71 -2.55 -10.06
C PRO A 64 4.67 -1.56 -10.62
N GLY A 65 4.98 -0.26 -10.58
CA GLY A 65 4.22 0.77 -11.28
C GLY A 65 3.08 1.39 -10.49
N TRP A 66 2.98 1.08 -9.20
CA TRP A 66 1.91 1.59 -8.33
C TRP A 66 2.21 2.99 -7.83
N ARG A 67 1.13 3.73 -7.57
CA ARG A 67 1.14 5.04 -6.93
C ARG A 67 0.20 5.02 -5.74
N VAL A 68 0.61 5.69 -4.65
CA VAL A 68 -0.18 5.75 -3.42
C VAL A 68 -0.86 7.11 -3.32
N LEU A 69 -2.16 7.09 -3.07
CA LEU A 69 -2.96 8.27 -2.77
C LEU A 69 -3.26 8.32 -1.27
N LYS A 70 -2.87 9.42 -0.63
CA LYS A 70 -3.23 9.74 0.74
C LYS A 70 -4.53 10.53 0.75
N VAL A 71 -5.53 10.02 1.47
CA VAL A 71 -6.79 10.71 1.68
C VAL A 71 -6.66 11.62 2.89
N HIS A 72 -6.95 12.90 2.68
CA HIS A 72 -6.97 13.89 3.74
C HIS A 72 -8.33 13.89 4.46
N PRO A 73 -8.34 14.13 5.78
CA PRO A 73 -9.58 14.24 6.55
C PRO A 73 -10.50 15.36 6.07
N ALA A 74 -11.71 15.02 5.64
CA ALA A 74 -12.81 15.98 5.61
C ALA A 74 -13.42 16.02 7.02
N ARG A 75 -13.00 16.97 7.87
CA ARG A 75 -13.48 17.25 9.25
C ARG A 75 -13.99 16.01 10.04
N ARG A 76 -13.16 15.49 10.96
CA ARG A 76 -13.38 14.37 11.91
C ARG A 76 -13.14 12.93 11.41
N SER A 77 -12.07 12.65 10.67
CA SER A 77 -11.60 11.26 10.54
C SER A 77 -10.09 11.20 10.36
N LYS A 78 -9.40 10.28 11.03
CA LYS A 78 -7.94 10.16 10.99
C LYS A 78 -7.45 9.91 9.56
N ASN A 79 -6.23 10.35 9.22
CA ASN A 79 -5.60 10.13 7.91
C ASN A 79 -5.78 8.68 7.44
N LYS A 80 -6.41 8.47 6.28
CA LYS A 80 -6.55 7.16 5.65
C LYS A 80 -5.66 7.13 4.41
N PHE A 81 -4.79 6.14 4.35
CA PHE A 81 -4.10 5.80 3.11
C PHE A 81 -4.92 4.70 2.44
N VAL A 82 -5.21 4.87 1.15
CA VAL A 82 -5.91 3.85 0.36
C VAL A 82 -4.87 3.20 -0.54
N CYS A 83 -4.57 1.93 -0.27
CA CYS A 83 -3.98 1.04 -1.26
C CYS A 83 -5.12 0.26 -1.88
N CYS A 84 -5.39 0.48 -3.16
CA CYS A 84 -6.22 -0.45 -3.93
C CYS A 84 -5.40 -1.72 -4.13
N PHE A 85 -5.77 -2.78 -3.42
CA PHE A 85 -5.30 -4.13 -3.69
C PHE A 85 -6.39 -4.80 -4.50
N ASP A 86 -6.14 -5.06 -5.78
CA ASP A 86 -6.90 -6.09 -6.49
C ASP A 86 -6.55 -7.43 -5.82
N PHE A 87 -7.55 -8.02 -5.16
CA PHE A 87 -7.54 -9.40 -4.69
C PHE A 87 -8.04 -10.31 -5.81
#